data_AF-A0A1G9WMX1-F1
#
_entry.id   AF-A0A1G9WMX1-F1
#
_cell.length_a   1.000
_cell.length_b   1.000
_cell.length_c   1.000
_cell.angle_alpha   90.00
_cell.angle_beta   90.00
_cell.angle_gamma   90.00
#
_symmetry.space_group_name_H-M   'P 1'
#
loop_
_entity.id
_entity.type
_entity.pdbx_description
1 polymer ?
#
loop_
_entity_poly.entity_id
_entity_poly.type
_entity_poly.pdbx_seq_one_letter_code
_entity_poly.pdbx_strand_id
1 'polypeptide(L)'
;MASQHSRADDAPPTSDSRRTPWDVPLRDPGVYALTNHFRRRLGQPGRYLSLPVVSETIRTGQLRWNTTDGWRFALVRDGVRFIIVVGDTETSSPVIVTGWTELDSWETARASARWSANDLHTIRLRADLSRHRTRQIPERIRPRVVDRPFVVGNHRVLTDAGAGYVACVDCGARFRSKAALCGRQCSDRRG
;
A
#
# COMPACT_ATOMS: atom_id res chain seq x y z
N MET A 1 -39.14 -58.02 -14.63
CA MET A 1 -37.73 -57.90 -15.05
C MET A 1 -37.31 -56.46 -14.85
N ALA A 2 -36.40 -56.24 -13.91
CA ALA A 2 -35.76 -54.95 -13.69
C ALA A 2 -34.70 -54.73 -14.77
N SER A 3 -34.52 -53.48 -15.20
CA SER A 3 -33.19 -52.90 -15.44
C SER A 3 -33.32 -51.39 -15.58
N GLN A 4 -32.98 -50.73 -14.47
CA GLN A 4 -32.55 -49.34 -14.43
C GLN A 4 -31.29 -49.20 -15.29
N HIS A 5 -31.20 -48.18 -16.13
CA HIS A 5 -29.91 -47.71 -16.64
C HIS A 5 -29.65 -46.32 -16.08
N SER A 6 -28.52 -46.25 -15.40
CA SER A 6 -28.11 -45.28 -14.40
C SER A 6 -27.81 -43.89 -14.96
N ARG A 7 -27.99 -42.91 -14.07
CA ARG A 7 -27.46 -41.54 -14.19
C ARG A 7 -25.94 -41.52 -14.13
N ALA A 8 -25.40 -40.51 -14.81
CA ALA A 8 -24.24 -39.70 -14.47
C ALA A 8 -22.87 -40.38 -14.39
N ASP A 9 -22.04 -40.09 -15.39
CA ASP A 9 -20.62 -39.78 -15.18
C ASP A 9 -20.34 -38.41 -15.80
N ASP A 10 -20.87 -37.34 -15.18
CA ASP A 10 -20.26 -36.01 -15.30
C ASP A 10 -19.00 -36.03 -14.44
N ALA A 11 -17.91 -36.49 -15.03
CA ALA A 11 -16.59 -36.30 -14.44
C ALA A 11 -16.35 -34.78 -14.30
N PRO A 12 -16.00 -34.27 -13.11
CA PRO A 12 -15.61 -32.88 -12.99
C PRO A 12 -14.35 -32.65 -13.84
N PRO A 13 -14.23 -31.53 -14.57
CA PRO A 13 -12.98 -31.24 -15.26
C PRO A 13 -11.89 -31.01 -14.21
N THR A 14 -11.07 -32.03 -13.99
CA THR A 14 -9.77 -31.90 -13.32
C THR A 14 -8.78 -31.27 -14.29
N SER A 15 -8.94 -29.97 -14.55
CA SER A 15 -7.87 -29.19 -15.17
C SER A 15 -7.03 -28.54 -14.07
N ASP A 16 -6.12 -29.33 -13.49
CA ASP A 16 -4.97 -28.82 -12.72
C ASP A 16 -3.93 -28.25 -13.69
N SER A 17 -4.37 -27.40 -14.62
CA SER A 17 -3.45 -26.63 -15.45
C SER A 17 -2.87 -25.54 -14.57
N ARG A 18 -1.57 -25.59 -14.27
CA ARG A 18 -0.87 -24.51 -13.57
C ARG A 18 -1.22 -23.18 -14.24
N ARG A 19 -1.75 -22.24 -13.44
CA ARG A 19 -2.10 -20.91 -13.95
C ARG A 19 -0.84 -20.19 -14.45
N THR A 20 -0.98 -19.51 -15.58
CA THR A 20 0.06 -18.66 -16.15
C THR A 20 -0.18 -17.20 -15.76
N PRO A 21 0.85 -16.32 -15.80
CA PRO A 21 0.67 -14.89 -15.55
C PRO A 21 -0.33 -14.18 -16.49
N TRP A 22 -0.71 -14.82 -17.59
CA TRP A 22 -1.65 -14.31 -18.59
C TRP A 22 -3.10 -14.68 -18.27
N ASP A 23 -3.31 -15.65 -17.39
CA ASP A 23 -4.65 -16.11 -17.04
C ASP A 23 -5.39 -15.03 -16.28
N VAL A 24 -6.68 -14.87 -16.59
CA VAL A 24 -7.54 -13.90 -15.92
C VAL A 24 -7.56 -14.22 -14.41
N PRO A 25 -7.26 -13.24 -13.53
CA PRO A 25 -7.19 -13.51 -12.10
C PRO A 25 -8.56 -13.84 -11.50
N LEU A 26 -8.54 -14.76 -10.54
CA LEU A 26 -9.72 -15.19 -9.82
C LEU A 26 -10.33 -14.05 -8.98
N ARG A 27 -11.65 -14.04 -8.87
CA ARG A 27 -12.43 -13.03 -8.11
C ARG A 27 -12.67 -13.41 -6.65
N ASP A 28 -12.11 -14.53 -6.19
CA ASP A 28 -12.15 -14.96 -4.80
C ASP A 28 -10.90 -14.47 -4.05
N PRO A 29 -11.02 -13.58 -3.06
CA PRO A 29 -9.88 -13.14 -2.25
C PRO A 29 -9.22 -14.28 -1.44
N GLY A 30 -9.96 -15.33 -1.11
CA GLY A 30 -9.50 -16.44 -0.26
C GLY A 30 -8.38 -17.27 -0.88
N VAL A 31 -8.26 -17.26 -2.20
CA VAL A 31 -7.23 -18.02 -2.93
C VAL A 31 -5.87 -17.31 -3.01
N TYR A 32 -5.81 -16.01 -2.64
CA TYR A 32 -4.60 -15.22 -2.75
C TYR A 32 -3.78 -15.24 -1.46
N ALA A 33 -2.54 -15.71 -1.56
CA ALA A 33 -1.58 -15.54 -0.47
C ALA A 33 -1.02 -14.12 -0.43
N LEU A 34 -0.71 -13.61 0.77
CA LEU A 34 -0.09 -12.30 0.93
C LEU A 34 1.42 -12.40 0.84
N THR A 35 2.05 -11.64 -0.05
CA THR A 35 3.51 -11.53 -0.05
C THR A 35 4.01 -10.83 1.23
N ASN A 36 5.24 -11.15 1.64
CA ASN A 36 5.90 -10.42 2.74
C ASN A 36 6.01 -8.92 2.46
N HIS A 37 6.20 -8.55 1.18
CA HIS A 37 6.19 -7.16 0.75
C HIS A 37 4.84 -6.49 1.04
N PHE A 38 3.73 -7.13 0.67
CA PHE A 38 2.40 -6.60 0.89
C PHE A 38 2.01 -6.53 2.37
N ARG A 39 2.31 -7.57 3.16
CA ARG A 39 2.08 -7.58 4.61
C ARG A 39 2.71 -6.36 5.30
N ARG A 40 3.98 -6.05 4.96
CA ARG A 40 4.65 -4.85 5.50
C ARG A 40 3.97 -3.55 5.09
N ARG A 41 3.34 -3.48 3.92
CA ARG A 41 2.63 -2.28 3.46
C ARG A 41 1.31 -2.04 4.19
N LEU A 42 0.59 -3.08 4.60
CA LEU A 42 -0.66 -2.93 5.35
C LEU A 42 -0.45 -2.17 6.67
N GLY A 43 0.71 -2.34 7.30
CA GLY A 43 1.05 -1.62 8.54
C GLY A 43 1.68 -0.23 8.34
N GLN A 44 1.89 0.22 7.10
CA GLN A 44 2.55 1.52 6.86
C GLN A 44 1.54 2.68 6.92
N PRO A 45 1.77 3.69 7.78
CA PRO A 45 0.93 4.88 7.84
C PRO A 45 0.84 5.58 6.50
N GLY A 46 -0.38 5.99 6.15
CA GLY A 46 -0.70 6.72 4.93
C GLY A 46 -0.67 5.88 3.64
N ARG A 47 -0.83 4.54 3.75
CA ARG A 47 -1.15 3.66 2.61
C ARG A 47 -2.65 3.47 2.43
N TYR A 48 -3.43 3.64 3.51
CA TYR A 48 -4.89 3.57 3.52
C TYR A 48 -5.44 2.25 2.92
N LEU A 49 -4.70 1.16 3.10
CA LEU A 49 -5.11 -0.18 2.71
C LEU A 49 -5.41 -1.02 3.94
N SER A 50 -6.45 -1.83 3.84
CA SER A 50 -6.81 -2.83 4.83
C SER A 50 -7.25 -4.11 4.12
N LEU A 51 -7.16 -5.26 4.80
CA LEU A 51 -7.60 -6.54 4.22
C LEU A 51 -9.07 -6.51 3.76
N PRO A 52 -10.02 -5.88 4.49
CA PRO A 52 -11.39 -5.74 3.98
C PRO A 52 -11.47 -5.01 2.64
N VAL A 53 -10.75 -3.90 2.48
CA VAL A 53 -10.72 -3.13 1.22
C VAL A 53 -10.08 -3.93 0.09
N VAL A 54 -9.04 -4.72 0.38
CA VAL A 54 -8.39 -5.61 -0.58
C VAL A 54 -9.37 -6.66 -1.08
N SER A 55 -10.05 -7.35 -0.16
CA SER A 55 -11.04 -8.37 -0.48
C SER A 55 -12.20 -7.81 -1.30
N GLU A 56 -12.69 -6.62 -0.94
CA GLU A 56 -13.71 -5.92 -1.74
C GLU A 56 -13.18 -5.59 -3.14
N THR A 57 -11.97 -5.03 -3.24
CA THR A 57 -11.37 -4.65 -4.52
C THR A 57 -11.21 -5.85 -5.46
N ILE A 58 -10.80 -7.02 -4.95
CA ILE A 58 -10.71 -8.26 -5.75
C ILE A 58 -12.10 -8.68 -6.26
N ARG A 59 -13.11 -8.69 -5.39
CA ARG A 59 -14.47 -9.13 -5.75
C ARG A 59 -15.14 -8.22 -6.77
N THR A 60 -15.09 -6.90 -6.55
CA THR A 60 -15.96 -5.93 -7.25
C THR A 60 -15.20 -4.91 -8.08
N GLY A 61 -13.89 -4.79 -7.90
CA GLY A 61 -13.08 -3.79 -8.61
C GLY A 61 -13.01 -4.06 -10.12
N GLN A 62 -12.77 -3.01 -10.89
CA GLN A 62 -12.47 -3.16 -12.31
C GLN A 62 -11.16 -3.92 -12.49
N LEU A 63 -11.17 -4.97 -13.30
CA LEU A 63 -9.96 -5.69 -13.67
C LEU A 63 -9.22 -4.92 -14.77
N ARG A 64 -7.90 -4.79 -14.63
CA ARG A 64 -7.01 -4.11 -15.57
C ARG A 64 -5.73 -4.93 -15.75
N TRP A 65 -5.12 -4.84 -16.90
CA TRP A 65 -3.83 -5.46 -17.20
C TRP A 65 -2.87 -4.43 -17.78
N ASN A 66 -1.58 -4.56 -17.46
CA ASN A 66 -0.52 -3.90 -18.24
C ASN A 66 0.78 -4.71 -18.27
N THR A 67 1.68 -4.31 -19.16
CA THR A 67 2.96 -5.00 -19.41
C THR A 67 3.97 -4.89 -18.28
N THR A 68 3.86 -3.89 -17.40
CA THR A 68 4.86 -3.62 -16.35
C THR A 68 4.58 -4.37 -15.05
N ASP A 69 3.35 -4.29 -14.55
CA ASP A 69 2.98 -4.84 -13.24
C ASP A 69 1.97 -5.99 -13.36
N GLY A 70 1.52 -6.34 -14.56
CA GLY A 70 0.58 -7.43 -14.80
C GLY A 70 -0.86 -7.07 -14.43
N TRP A 71 -1.57 -8.03 -13.83
CA TRP A 71 -2.99 -7.89 -13.50
C TRP A 71 -3.23 -7.05 -12.25
N ARG A 72 -4.29 -6.24 -12.30
CA ARG A 72 -4.68 -5.33 -11.24
C ARG A 72 -6.20 -5.28 -11.08
N PHE A 73 -6.64 -5.23 -9.83
CA PHE A 73 -8.00 -4.82 -9.49
C PHE A 73 -8.00 -3.36 -9.04
N ALA A 74 -8.94 -2.57 -9.54
CA ALA A 74 -9.10 -1.16 -9.22
C ALA A 74 -10.53 -0.85 -8.76
N LEU A 75 -10.69 -0.37 -7.53
CA LEU A 75 -11.97 0.02 -6.96
C LEU A 75 -11.93 1.50 -6.57
N VAL A 76 -12.94 2.29 -6.94
CA VAL A 76 -13.06 3.67 -6.50
C VAL A 76 -14.11 3.75 -5.40
N ARG A 77 -13.75 4.32 -4.25
CA ARG A 77 -14.70 4.70 -3.19
C ARG A 77 -14.32 6.07 -2.66
N ASP A 78 -15.32 6.93 -2.44
CA ASP A 78 -15.10 8.23 -1.80
C ASP A 78 -14.02 9.07 -2.53
N GLY A 79 -14.02 9.07 -3.86
CA GLY A 79 -13.03 9.79 -4.69
C GLY A 79 -11.59 9.25 -4.62
N VAL A 80 -11.35 8.14 -3.92
CA VAL A 80 -10.05 7.46 -3.82
C VAL A 80 -10.11 6.12 -4.55
N ARG A 81 -9.12 5.87 -5.39
CA ARG A 81 -8.94 4.61 -6.12
C ARG A 81 -7.97 3.71 -5.35
N PHE A 82 -8.42 2.51 -5.05
CA PHE A 82 -7.66 1.42 -4.45
C PHE A 82 -7.21 0.48 -5.56
N ILE A 83 -5.90 0.25 -5.65
CA ILE A 83 -5.30 -0.61 -6.68
C ILE A 83 -4.58 -1.76 -5.99
N ILE A 84 -4.95 -2.99 -6.35
CA ILE A 84 -4.36 -4.23 -5.87
C ILE A 84 -3.75 -4.97 -7.05
N VAL A 85 -2.44 -5.24 -6.98
CA VAL A 85 -1.70 -6.00 -8.00
C VAL A 85 -1.61 -7.44 -7.54
N VAL A 86 -1.98 -8.34 -8.44
CA VAL A 86 -1.93 -9.79 -8.21
C VAL A 86 -1.04 -10.43 -9.25
N GLY A 87 -0.47 -11.58 -8.90
CA GLY A 87 0.32 -12.37 -9.82
C GLY A 87 0.18 -13.84 -9.52
N ASP A 88 0.19 -14.65 -10.56
CA ASP A 88 0.40 -16.09 -10.43
C ASP A 88 1.88 -16.35 -10.11
N THR A 89 2.16 -17.40 -9.34
CA THR A 89 3.52 -17.79 -8.97
C THR A 89 3.81 -19.19 -9.51
N GLU A 90 5.06 -19.64 -9.37
CA GLU A 90 5.42 -21.02 -9.69
C GLU A 90 4.76 -22.05 -8.73
N THR A 91 4.19 -21.57 -7.61
CA THR A 91 3.39 -22.37 -6.69
C THR A 91 1.90 -22.37 -7.06
N SER A 92 1.12 -23.29 -6.48
CA SER A 92 -0.30 -23.48 -6.78
C SER A 92 -1.22 -22.34 -6.35
N SER A 93 -0.74 -21.34 -5.59
CA SER A 93 -1.57 -20.21 -5.15
C SER A 93 -1.12 -18.89 -5.76
N PRO A 94 -2.04 -18.09 -6.34
CA PRO A 94 -1.74 -16.73 -6.73
C PRO A 94 -1.46 -15.87 -5.50
N VAL A 95 -0.80 -14.74 -5.70
CA VAL A 95 -0.38 -13.85 -4.62
C VAL A 95 -0.82 -12.42 -4.83
N ILE A 96 -1.07 -11.71 -3.73
CA ILE A 96 -1.14 -10.25 -3.73
C ILE A 96 0.29 -9.70 -3.64
N VAL A 97 0.76 -9.15 -4.76
CA VAL A 97 2.13 -8.63 -4.92
C VAL A 97 2.27 -7.30 -4.19
N THR A 98 1.37 -6.36 -4.46
CA THR A 98 1.38 -5.03 -3.84
C THR A 98 0.01 -4.36 -3.95
N GLY A 99 -0.11 -3.19 -3.31
CA GLY A 99 -1.26 -2.31 -3.51
C GLY A 99 -0.95 -0.88 -3.10
N TRP A 100 -1.78 0.05 -3.58
CA TRP A 100 -1.72 1.45 -3.19
C TRP A 100 -3.07 2.16 -3.38
N THR A 101 -3.12 3.40 -2.91
CA THR A 101 -4.22 4.35 -3.14
C THR A 101 -3.74 5.49 -4.02
N GLU A 102 -4.63 6.00 -4.85
CA GLU A 102 -4.46 7.25 -5.60
C GLU A 102 -5.77 8.03 -5.63
N LEU A 103 -5.69 9.34 -5.86
CA LEU A 103 -6.91 10.14 -6.01
C LEU A 103 -7.51 9.89 -7.39
N ASP A 104 -8.80 9.57 -7.39
CA ASP A 104 -9.61 9.49 -8.59
C ASP A 104 -10.27 10.84 -8.89
N SER A 105 -10.89 11.43 -7.86
CA SER A 105 -11.52 12.74 -7.90
C SER A 105 -11.24 13.49 -6.60
N TRP A 106 -10.51 14.60 -6.69
CA TRP A 106 -10.23 15.46 -5.54
C TRP A 106 -11.50 16.03 -4.93
N GLU A 107 -12.44 16.47 -5.78
CA GLU A 107 -13.70 17.05 -5.34
C GLU A 107 -14.54 16.05 -4.56
N THR A 108 -14.74 14.85 -5.13
CA THR A 108 -15.49 13.78 -4.48
C THR A 108 -14.82 13.32 -3.18
N ALA A 109 -13.49 13.23 -3.17
CA ALA A 109 -12.76 12.81 -1.99
C ALA A 109 -12.83 13.84 -0.85
N ARG A 110 -12.78 15.14 -1.20
CA ARG A 110 -12.94 16.24 -0.24
C ARG A 110 -14.36 16.33 0.33
N ALA A 111 -15.36 15.97 -0.45
CA ALA A 111 -16.75 15.95 -0.01
C ALA A 111 -17.08 14.76 0.92
N SER A 112 -16.24 13.71 0.94
CA SER A 112 -16.44 12.55 1.80
C SER A 112 -15.99 12.82 3.24
N ALA A 113 -16.82 12.42 4.21
CA ALA A 113 -16.48 12.47 5.64
C ALA A 113 -15.37 11.47 6.03
N ARG A 114 -15.01 10.55 5.14
CA ARG A 114 -14.01 9.51 5.38
C ARG A 114 -12.59 10.04 5.46
N TRP A 115 -12.29 11.11 4.74
CA TRP A 115 -10.92 11.57 4.52
C TRP A 115 -10.68 12.92 5.16
N SER A 116 -9.63 13.02 5.97
CA SER A 116 -9.12 14.34 6.34
C SER A 116 -8.38 14.97 5.16
N ALA A 117 -8.27 16.31 5.16
CA ALA A 117 -7.43 17.00 4.17
C ALA A 117 -5.99 16.46 4.15
N ASN A 118 -5.44 16.10 5.32
CA ASN A 118 -4.11 15.52 5.43
C ASN A 118 -4.03 14.14 4.76
N ASP A 119 -5.09 13.33 4.82
CA ASP A 119 -5.14 12.05 4.13
C ASP A 119 -5.10 12.22 2.61
N LEU A 120 -5.93 13.13 2.08
CA LEU A 120 -5.98 13.42 0.65
C LEU A 120 -4.63 13.93 0.12
N HIS A 121 -3.98 14.83 0.86
CA HIS A 121 -2.63 15.29 0.51
C HIS A 121 -1.60 14.16 0.59
N THR A 122 -1.69 13.27 1.57
CA THR A 122 -0.80 12.11 1.70
C THR A 122 -0.97 11.12 0.56
N ILE A 123 -2.22 10.82 0.17
CA ILE A 123 -2.54 9.94 -0.96
C ILE A 123 -1.96 10.53 -2.24
N ARG A 124 -2.20 11.83 -2.49
CA ARG A 124 -1.68 12.53 -3.68
C ARG A 124 -0.16 12.49 -3.74
N LEU A 125 0.52 12.88 -2.66
CA LEU A 125 1.99 12.89 -2.60
C LEU A 125 2.57 11.51 -2.90
N ARG A 126 1.99 10.44 -2.34
CA ARG A 126 2.48 9.09 -2.57
C ARG A 126 2.22 8.57 -3.99
N ALA A 127 1.09 8.93 -4.59
CA ALA A 127 0.82 8.63 -5.99
C ALA A 127 1.85 9.33 -6.89
N ASP A 128 2.12 10.61 -6.64
CA ASP A 128 3.09 11.40 -7.40
C ASP A 128 4.51 10.83 -7.27
N LEU A 129 4.96 10.49 -6.05
CA LEU A 129 6.26 9.85 -5.83
C LEU A 129 6.37 8.47 -6.50
N SER A 130 5.26 7.73 -6.57
CA SER A 130 5.24 6.41 -7.20
C SER A 130 5.31 6.49 -8.73
N ARG A 131 4.74 7.56 -9.33
CA ARG A 131 4.78 7.84 -10.78
C ARG A 131 6.12 8.40 -11.24
N HIS A 132 6.85 9.07 -10.35
CA HIS A 132 8.07 9.81 -10.66
C HIS A 132 9.31 9.20 -9.99
N ARG A 133 9.47 7.87 -10.03
CA ARG A 133 10.55 7.16 -9.31
C ARG A 133 11.98 7.62 -9.67
N THR A 134 12.16 8.19 -10.86
CA THR A 134 13.45 8.66 -11.39
C THR A 134 13.59 10.19 -11.45
N ARG A 135 12.51 10.95 -11.24
CA ARG A 135 12.60 12.40 -11.09
C ARG A 135 12.98 12.68 -9.64
N GLN A 136 14.07 13.43 -9.44
CA GLN A 136 14.38 13.99 -8.13
C GLN A 136 13.11 14.60 -7.52
N ILE A 137 12.92 14.33 -6.23
CA ILE A 137 11.80 14.80 -5.42
C ILE A 137 11.53 16.27 -5.78
N PRO A 138 10.32 16.63 -6.25
CA PRO A 138 10.03 18.00 -6.61
C PRO A 138 10.34 18.94 -5.43
N GLU A 139 10.93 20.10 -5.72
CA GLU A 139 11.12 21.24 -4.80
C GLU A 139 9.81 21.71 -4.11
N ARG A 140 8.68 21.08 -4.44
CA ARG A 140 7.34 21.32 -3.90
C ARG A 140 7.05 20.61 -2.59
N ILE A 141 7.90 19.70 -2.11
CA ILE A 141 7.96 19.47 -0.66
C ILE A 141 8.71 20.67 -0.10
N ARG A 142 8.04 21.83 0.03
CA ARG A 142 8.60 22.91 0.83
C ARG A 142 8.73 22.33 2.23
N PRO A 143 9.96 22.19 2.77
CA PRO A 143 10.13 21.76 4.14
C PRO A 143 9.28 22.69 4.99
N ARG A 144 8.31 22.16 5.72
CA ARG A 144 7.61 22.96 6.70
C ARG A 144 8.68 23.38 7.70
N VAL A 145 8.93 24.68 7.82
CA VAL A 145 9.73 25.21 8.92
C VAL A 145 8.95 24.85 10.18
N VAL A 146 9.44 23.85 10.90
CA VAL A 146 8.93 23.51 12.22
C VAL A 146 9.87 24.20 13.20
N ASP A 147 9.51 25.45 13.52
CA ASP A 147 10.23 26.37 14.41
C ASP A 147 10.24 25.90 15.87
N ARG A 148 9.29 25.05 16.26
CA ARG A 148 9.22 24.43 17.59
C ARG A 148 9.77 22.99 17.61
N PRO A 149 10.57 22.60 18.62
CA PRO A 149 10.99 21.23 18.77
C PRO A 149 9.80 20.27 18.94
N PHE A 150 9.86 19.08 18.34
CA PHE A 150 8.81 18.05 18.42
C PHE A 150 9.40 16.68 18.77
N VAL A 151 8.62 15.80 19.37
CA VAL A 151 9.11 14.52 19.88
C VAL A 151 9.09 13.45 18.79
N VAL A 152 10.22 12.75 18.62
CA VAL A 152 10.35 11.53 17.83
C VAL A 152 11.12 10.52 18.67
N GLY A 153 10.56 9.33 18.90
CA GLY A 153 11.15 8.38 19.86
C GLY A 153 11.32 9.02 21.23
N ASN A 154 12.53 8.92 21.79
CA ASN A 154 12.90 9.53 23.08
C ASN A 154 13.60 10.89 22.92
N HIS A 155 13.55 11.51 21.74
CA HIS A 155 14.26 12.76 21.45
C HIS A 155 13.28 13.87 21.10
N ARG A 156 13.51 15.07 21.63
CA ARG A 156 12.85 16.29 21.17
C ARG A 156 13.73 16.94 20.12
N VAL A 157 13.27 16.98 18.87
CA VAL A 157 14.10 17.31 17.72
C VAL A 157 13.63 18.55 16.97
N LEU A 158 14.60 19.24 16.36
CA LEU A 158 14.40 20.35 15.44
C LEU A 158 15.15 20.06 14.13
N THR A 159 14.68 20.65 13.04
CA THR A 159 15.31 20.51 11.72
C THR A 159 15.08 21.77 10.90
N ASP A 160 16.14 22.29 10.32
CA ASP A 160 16.05 23.41 9.39
C ASP A 160 15.47 22.94 8.06
N ALA A 161 14.81 23.85 7.35
CA ALA A 161 14.29 23.55 6.03
C ALA A 161 15.43 23.11 5.09
N GLY A 162 15.32 21.89 4.56
CA GLY A 162 16.33 21.32 3.65
C GLY A 162 17.49 20.61 4.34
N ALA A 163 17.54 20.59 5.68
CA ALA A 163 18.56 19.85 6.40
C ALA A 163 18.40 18.33 6.19
N GLY A 164 19.48 17.66 5.81
CA GLY A 164 19.54 16.20 5.66
C GLY A 164 19.59 15.43 6.98
N TYR A 165 19.26 16.07 8.10
CA TYR A 165 19.27 15.52 9.45
C TYR A 165 18.29 16.26 10.37
N VAL A 166 17.92 15.61 11.48
CA VAL A 166 17.25 16.25 12.62
C VAL A 166 18.21 16.28 13.80
N ALA A 167 18.17 17.34 14.61
CA ALA A 167 19.01 17.50 15.80
C ALA A 167 18.15 17.46 17.06
N CYS A 168 18.55 16.64 18.04
CA CYS A 168 17.94 16.64 19.35
C CYS A 168 18.33 17.90 20.13
N VAL A 169 17.35 18.62 20.68
CA VAL A 169 17.60 19.84 21.48
C VAL A 169 18.06 19.53 22.91
N ASP A 170 17.90 18.28 23.34
CA ASP A 170 18.26 17.83 24.68
C ASP A 170 19.68 17.26 24.71
N CYS A 171 20.00 16.28 23.83
CA CYS A 171 21.33 15.63 23.80
C CYS A 171 22.27 16.10 22.68
N GLY A 172 21.82 17.01 21.80
CA GLY A 172 22.64 17.54 20.69
C GLY A 172 22.94 16.55 19.55
N ALA A 173 22.51 15.30 19.66
CA ALA A 173 22.76 14.28 18.64
C ALA A 173 22.02 14.60 17.33
N ARG A 174 22.69 14.35 16.19
CA ARG A 174 22.13 14.49 14.84
C ARG A 174 21.79 13.12 14.26
N PHE A 175 20.63 13.01 13.65
CA PHE A 175 20.13 11.76 13.08
C PHE A 175 19.69 11.98 11.63
N ARG A 176 20.19 11.11 10.73
CA ARG A 176 19.81 11.11 9.30
C ARG A 176 18.67 10.15 8.97
N SER A 177 18.24 9.32 9.94
CA SER A 177 17.12 8.40 9.77
C SER A 177 16.34 8.24 11.06
N LYS A 178 15.04 7.97 10.93
CA LYS A 178 14.16 7.67 12.07
C LYS A 178 14.62 6.41 12.82
N ALA A 179 15.15 5.42 12.13
CA ALA A 179 15.66 4.19 12.75
C ALA A 179 16.87 4.49 13.67
N ALA A 180 17.82 5.30 13.22
CA ALA A 180 18.97 5.71 14.04
C ALA A 180 18.55 6.54 15.26
N LEU A 181 17.52 7.38 15.08
CA LEU A 181 16.95 8.20 16.14
C LEU A 181 16.19 7.36 17.19
N CYS A 182 15.32 6.45 16.76
CA CYS A 182 14.53 5.61 17.67
C CYS A 182 15.36 4.48 18.32
N GLY A 183 16.46 4.06 17.70
CA GLY A 183 17.35 3.02 18.23
C GLY A 183 18.34 3.49 19.30
N ARG A 184 18.43 4.81 19.54
CA ARG A 184 19.35 5.40 20.52
C ARG A 184 18.55 6.11 21.62
N GLN A 185 18.82 5.77 22.88
CA GLN A 185 18.26 6.52 23.99
C GLN A 185 18.81 7.94 24.02
N CYS A 186 17.96 8.91 24.36
CA CYS A 186 18.43 10.26 24.66
C CYS A 186 19.19 10.19 25.98
N SER A 187 20.51 10.37 25.91
CA SER A 187 21.33 10.57 27.08
C SER A 187 21.15 12.02 27.49
N ASP A 188 20.03 12.31 28.14
CA ASP A 188 19.76 13.64 28.67
C ASP A 188 20.92 14.04 29.59
N ARG A 189 21.57 15.16 29.29
CA ARG A 189 22.58 15.76 30.16
C ARG A 189 22.10 17.17 30.49
N ARG A 190 20.98 17.22 31.21
CA ARG A 190 20.52 18.33 32.04
C ARG A 190 20.05 17.67 33.35
N GLY A 191 20.62 17.91 34.53
CA GLY A 191 21.30 19.13 34.96
C GLY A 191 20.28 20.23 35.07
#